data_AF-A0A7V2RTC3-F1
#
_entry.id   AF-A0A7V2RTC3-F1
#
_cell.length_a   1.000
_cell.length_b   1.000
_cell.length_c   1.000
_cell.angle_alpha   90.00
_cell.angle_beta   90.00
_cell.angle_gamma   90.00
#
_symmetry.space_group_name_H-M   'P 1'
#
loop_
_entity.id
_entity.type
_entity.pdbx_description
1 polymer ?
#
loop_
_entity_poly.entity_id
_entity_poly.type
_entity_poly.pdbx_seq_one_letter_code
_entity_poly.pdbx_strand_id
1 'polypeptide(L)'
;TGLEVTGNLAEGDEQRGILLNYVNSSVITGNMVRGGPEKCVFIYNSNKNRFAGNWFEGCAIGIHFTAGSERNEIYGNAFIDNREQVKYVGTRYLEWSRDGRGNYWSDYLGFDLDRDGIGDQPYRPNDLVDQIFWRYPLAKLLFNSPALHLLRWAQREFPGLHPGGVTDSFPLMRPPAIPVPRAADTLS
;
A
#
# COMPACT_ATOMS: atom_id res chain seq x y z
N THR A 1 14.98 -5.46 -21.20
CA THR A 1 15.85 -4.75 -20.24
C THR A 1 14.97 -3.92 -19.35
N GLY A 2 15.13 -4.02 -18.04
CA GLY A 2 14.34 -3.26 -17.06
C GLY A 2 14.92 -1.87 -16.83
N LEU A 3 14.09 -0.97 -16.29
CA LEU A 3 14.52 0.33 -15.79
C LEU A 3 14.92 0.22 -14.32
N GLU A 4 15.83 1.09 -13.87
CA GLU A 4 16.15 1.31 -12.46
C GLU A 4 15.82 2.75 -12.09
N VAL A 5 14.88 2.93 -11.16
CA VAL A 5 14.45 4.23 -10.65
C VAL A 5 14.74 4.25 -9.16
N THR A 6 15.80 4.94 -8.74
CA THR A 6 16.31 4.87 -7.37
C THR A 6 16.64 6.24 -6.77
N GLY A 7 16.32 6.43 -5.49
CA GLY A 7 16.75 7.62 -4.73
C GLY A 7 16.12 8.95 -5.16
N ASN A 8 14.96 8.94 -5.84
CA ASN A 8 14.34 10.15 -6.37
C ASN A 8 13.31 10.74 -5.40
N LEU A 9 13.12 12.05 -5.45
CA LEU A 9 12.02 12.77 -4.80
C LEU A 9 11.09 13.35 -5.87
N ALA A 10 9.82 12.97 -5.81
CA ALA A 10 8.72 13.59 -6.55
C ALA A 10 7.87 14.41 -5.56
N GLU A 11 7.76 15.72 -5.78
CA GLU A 11 7.11 16.66 -4.86
C GLU A 11 6.28 17.69 -5.64
N GLY A 12 5.01 17.85 -5.25
CA GLY A 12 4.12 18.87 -5.82
C GLY A 12 3.52 18.52 -7.18
N ASP A 13 3.60 17.26 -7.61
CA ASP A 13 2.90 16.79 -8.81
C ASP A 13 1.39 16.86 -8.63
N GLU A 14 0.65 17.24 -9.68
CA GLU A 14 -0.81 17.34 -9.59
C GLU A 14 -1.50 15.96 -9.73
N GLN A 15 -1.05 15.14 -10.69
CA GLN A 15 -1.74 13.90 -11.04
C GLN A 15 -1.02 12.64 -10.54
N ARG A 16 0.29 12.52 -10.79
CA ARG A 16 1.04 11.28 -10.57
C ARG A 16 2.50 11.57 -10.23
N GLY A 17 3.00 11.02 -9.14
CA GLY A 17 4.44 11.06 -8.84
C GLY A 17 5.24 10.06 -9.68
N ILE A 18 4.80 8.80 -9.73
CA ILE A 18 5.42 7.74 -10.55
C ILE A 18 4.38 7.10 -11.47
N LEU A 19 4.71 6.99 -12.76
CA LEU A 19 3.86 6.36 -13.77
C LEU A 19 4.57 5.17 -14.43
N LEU A 20 3.97 3.99 -14.30
CA LEU A 20 4.34 2.81 -15.07
C LEU A 20 3.27 2.52 -16.12
N ASN A 21 3.63 2.58 -17.40
CA ASN A 21 2.77 2.25 -18.52
C ASN A 21 3.50 1.27 -19.45
N TYR A 22 3.07 0.01 -19.48
CA TYR A 22 3.77 -1.07 -20.18
C TYR A 22 5.22 -1.29 -19.72
N VAL A 23 5.53 -0.98 -18.45
CA VAL A 23 6.88 -1.15 -17.87
C VAL A 23 7.00 -2.55 -17.29
N ASN A 24 8.07 -3.27 -17.63
CA ASN A 24 8.26 -4.64 -17.19
C ASN A 24 9.66 -4.89 -16.65
N SER A 25 9.78 -5.83 -15.71
CA SER A 25 11.07 -6.31 -15.15
C SER A 25 11.97 -5.18 -14.61
N SER A 26 11.38 -4.16 -14.00
CA SER A 26 12.08 -2.95 -13.53
C SER A 26 12.18 -2.88 -12.00
N VAL A 27 13.09 -2.06 -11.50
CA VAL A 27 13.36 -1.87 -10.07
C VAL A 27 13.07 -0.41 -9.70
N ILE A 28 12.18 -0.22 -8.73
CA ILE A 28 11.76 1.09 -8.22
C ILE A 28 12.02 1.06 -6.71
N THR A 29 13.13 1.65 -6.25
CA THR A 29 13.55 1.50 -4.86
C THR A 29 14.06 2.79 -4.23
N GLY A 30 13.74 3.04 -2.97
CA GLY A 30 14.26 4.21 -2.26
C GLY A 30 13.78 5.54 -2.82
N ASN A 31 12.62 5.58 -3.48
CA ASN A 31 12.03 6.83 -3.97
C ASN A 31 11.04 7.39 -2.95
N MET A 32 10.86 8.70 -2.95
CA MET A 32 9.87 9.40 -2.14
C MET A 32 8.90 10.16 -3.05
N VAL A 33 7.61 9.96 -2.84
CA VAL A 33 6.54 10.77 -3.44
C VAL A 33 5.78 11.45 -2.32
N ARG A 34 5.68 12.77 -2.36
CA ARG A 34 4.97 13.59 -1.36
C ARG A 34 4.35 14.84 -1.97
N GLY A 35 3.58 15.59 -1.18
CA GLY A 35 2.95 16.83 -1.63
C GLY A 35 1.58 16.62 -2.29
N GLY A 36 1.01 15.42 -2.15
CA GLY A 36 -0.39 15.14 -2.43
C GLY A 36 -0.86 15.07 -3.88
N PRO A 37 -0.10 14.47 -4.83
CA PRO A 37 -0.68 14.13 -6.13
C PRO A 37 -1.92 13.25 -5.98
N GLU A 38 -2.76 13.23 -7.02
CA GLU A 38 -3.91 12.32 -7.07
C GLU A 38 -3.48 10.85 -6.85
N LYS A 39 -2.33 10.46 -7.41
CA LYS A 39 -1.76 9.11 -7.26
C LYS A 39 -0.27 9.19 -6.97
N CYS A 40 0.20 8.61 -5.87
CA CYS A 40 1.64 8.49 -5.63
C CYS A 40 2.28 7.62 -6.73
N VAL A 41 1.69 6.46 -7.01
CA VAL A 41 2.07 5.59 -8.13
C VAL A 41 0.84 5.15 -8.94
N PHE A 42 0.94 5.21 -10.26
CA PHE A 42 -0.02 4.59 -11.17
C PHE A 42 0.64 3.46 -11.97
N ILE A 43 0.12 2.24 -11.81
CA ILE A 43 0.63 1.03 -12.47
C ILE A 43 -0.41 0.55 -13.48
N TYR A 44 -0.06 0.67 -14.76
CA TYR A 44 -0.89 0.31 -15.90
C TYR A 44 -0.18 -0.70 -16.80
N ASN A 45 -0.79 -1.88 -16.97
CA ASN A 45 -0.30 -3.00 -17.76
C ASN A 45 1.22 -3.27 -17.60
N SER A 46 1.69 -3.25 -16.36
CA SER A 46 3.11 -3.28 -16.02
C SER A 46 3.41 -4.44 -15.11
N ASN A 47 4.39 -5.29 -15.45
CA ASN A 47 4.55 -6.62 -14.86
C ASN A 47 5.96 -6.89 -14.37
N LYS A 48 6.10 -7.76 -13.37
CA LYS A 48 7.41 -8.23 -12.87
C LYS A 48 8.31 -7.11 -12.36
N ASN A 49 7.74 -6.01 -11.89
CA ASN A 49 8.50 -4.91 -11.30
C ASN A 49 8.64 -5.09 -9.80
N ARG A 50 9.70 -4.54 -9.22
CA ARG A 50 9.97 -4.57 -7.78
C ARG A 50 9.92 -3.17 -7.19
N PHE A 51 9.04 -2.98 -6.22
CA PHE A 51 8.93 -1.78 -5.41
C PHE A 51 9.37 -2.08 -3.98
N ALA A 52 10.51 -1.53 -3.56
CA ALA A 52 11.00 -1.74 -2.20
C ALA A 52 11.65 -0.49 -1.59
N GLY A 53 11.37 -0.24 -0.31
CA GLY A 53 11.95 0.90 0.41
C GLY A 53 11.49 2.26 -0.11
N ASN A 54 10.35 2.35 -0.80
CA ASN A 54 9.81 3.64 -1.25
C ASN A 54 8.92 4.25 -0.18
N TRP A 55 8.70 5.56 -0.27
CA TRP A 55 7.89 6.34 0.65
C TRP A 55 6.80 7.08 -0.12
N PHE A 56 5.53 6.79 0.16
CA PHE A 56 4.35 7.32 -0.52
C PHE A 56 3.49 8.06 0.50
N GLU A 57 3.51 9.39 0.44
CA GLU A 57 2.96 10.24 1.50
C GLU A 57 1.94 11.26 0.99
N GLY A 58 0.80 11.31 1.68
CA GLY A 58 -0.20 12.37 1.53
C GLY A 58 -0.95 12.37 0.21
N CYS A 59 -0.85 11.31 -0.61
CA CYS A 59 -1.52 11.21 -1.90
C CYS A 59 -3.02 10.91 -1.75
N ALA A 60 -3.83 11.25 -2.76
CA ALA A 60 -5.23 10.80 -2.74
C ALA A 60 -5.32 9.27 -2.88
N ILE A 61 -4.46 8.66 -3.69
CA ILE A 61 -4.25 7.22 -3.76
C ILE A 61 -2.74 6.93 -3.65
N GLY A 62 -2.32 6.04 -2.75
CA GLY A 62 -0.92 5.59 -2.64
C GLY A 62 -0.48 4.84 -3.90
N ILE A 63 -1.06 3.67 -4.16
CA ILE A 63 -0.86 2.95 -5.43
C ILE A 63 -2.20 2.66 -6.09
N HIS A 64 -2.39 3.12 -7.33
CA HIS A 64 -3.48 2.66 -8.18
C HIS A 64 -2.95 1.62 -9.16
N PHE A 65 -3.44 0.39 -9.02
CA PHE A 65 -2.96 -0.81 -9.71
C PHE A 65 -4.05 -1.39 -10.61
N THR A 66 -3.85 -1.40 -11.93
CA THR A 66 -4.91 -1.73 -12.90
C THR A 66 -4.38 -2.37 -14.19
N ALA A 67 -5.30 -2.62 -15.13
CA ALA A 67 -5.05 -3.06 -16.50
C ALA A 67 -4.25 -4.37 -16.62
N GLY A 68 -4.57 -5.35 -15.78
CA GLY A 68 -3.95 -6.68 -15.85
C GLY A 68 -2.46 -6.69 -15.47
N SER A 69 -1.99 -5.69 -14.73
CA SER A 69 -0.64 -5.69 -14.16
C SER A 69 -0.45 -6.90 -13.22
N GLU A 70 0.66 -7.61 -13.33
CA GLU A 70 0.85 -8.89 -12.66
C GLU A 70 2.29 -9.12 -12.20
N ARG A 71 2.45 -9.96 -11.16
CA ARG A 71 3.74 -10.39 -10.62
C ARG A 71 4.65 -9.23 -10.21
N ASN A 72 4.08 -8.09 -9.83
CA ASN A 72 4.85 -7.02 -9.21
C ASN A 72 5.04 -7.37 -7.74
N GLU A 73 6.25 -7.15 -7.23
CA GLU A 73 6.60 -7.34 -5.84
C GLU A 73 6.62 -5.98 -5.16
N ILE A 74 5.81 -5.83 -4.11
CA ILE A 74 5.64 -4.55 -3.41
C ILE A 74 5.78 -4.84 -1.92
N TYR A 75 6.95 -4.56 -1.37
CA TYR A 75 7.28 -4.87 0.02
C TYR A 75 8.27 -3.86 0.60
N GLY A 76 8.27 -3.67 1.92
CA GLY A 76 9.18 -2.76 2.60
C GLY A 76 9.00 -1.29 2.26
N ASN A 77 7.85 -0.88 1.70
CA ASN A 77 7.53 0.51 1.42
C ASN A 77 6.80 1.16 2.61
N ALA A 78 6.70 2.49 2.62
CA ALA A 78 5.93 3.26 3.58
C ALA A 78 4.74 3.92 2.88
N PHE A 79 3.54 3.65 3.37
CA PHE A 79 2.29 4.28 2.92
C PHE A 79 1.77 5.19 4.03
N ILE A 80 2.02 6.49 3.90
CA ILE A 80 1.84 7.48 4.96
C ILE A 80 0.72 8.43 4.59
N ASP A 81 -0.36 8.41 5.35
CA ASP A 81 -1.45 9.40 5.31
C ASP A 81 -2.00 9.67 3.90
N ASN A 82 -1.94 8.64 3.04
CA ASN A 82 -2.68 8.66 1.80
C ASN A 82 -4.15 8.54 2.13
N ARG A 83 -5.00 9.24 1.39
CA ARG A 83 -6.44 9.12 1.59
C ARG A 83 -6.84 7.66 1.39
N GLU A 84 -6.48 7.08 0.23
CA GLU A 84 -6.62 5.66 -0.11
C GLU A 84 -5.23 5.04 -0.24
N GLN A 85 -4.89 4.05 0.59
CA GLN A 85 -3.54 3.45 0.51
C GLN A 85 -3.31 2.74 -0.83
N VAL A 86 -4.30 1.96 -1.26
CA VAL A 86 -4.24 1.21 -2.52
C VAL A 86 -5.60 1.21 -3.18
N LYS A 87 -5.64 1.45 -4.49
CA LYS A 87 -6.79 1.17 -5.35
C LYS A 87 -6.43 0.05 -6.30
N TYR A 88 -6.94 -1.16 -6.05
CA TYR A 88 -6.71 -2.31 -6.93
C TYR A 88 -7.92 -2.61 -7.81
N VAL A 89 -7.70 -2.65 -9.12
CA VAL A 89 -8.72 -3.03 -10.11
C VAL A 89 -8.28 -4.33 -10.78
N GLY A 90 -8.73 -5.45 -10.23
CA GLY A 90 -8.47 -6.78 -10.78
C GLY A 90 -9.17 -7.87 -9.98
N THR A 91 -9.08 -9.09 -10.50
CA THR A 91 -9.79 -10.24 -9.94
C THR A 91 -8.89 -11.29 -9.28
N ARG A 92 -7.66 -10.91 -8.91
CA ARG A 92 -6.70 -11.83 -8.30
C ARG A 92 -6.37 -11.41 -6.89
N TYR A 93 -5.91 -12.38 -6.11
CA TYR A 93 -5.29 -12.12 -4.83
C TYR A 93 -3.81 -11.81 -5.04
N LEU A 94 -3.37 -10.66 -4.55
CA LEU A 94 -2.00 -10.19 -4.59
C LEU A 94 -1.43 -10.19 -3.19
N GLU A 95 -0.28 -10.84 -3.01
CA GLU A 95 0.51 -10.75 -1.78
C GLU A 95 1.52 -9.61 -1.92
N TRP A 96 1.44 -8.64 -1.01
CA TRP A 96 2.33 -7.47 -0.93
C TRP A 96 3.23 -7.57 0.30
N SER A 97 3.79 -8.76 0.46
CA SER A 97 4.92 -9.03 1.34
C SER A 97 5.86 -10.01 0.65
N ARG A 98 7.10 -10.05 1.11
CA ARG A 98 8.12 -10.96 0.58
C ARG A 98 9.05 -11.38 1.71
N ASP A 99 9.35 -12.67 1.76
CA ASP A 99 10.34 -13.24 2.69
C ASP A 99 10.07 -12.84 4.16
N GLY A 100 8.79 -12.86 4.57
CA GLY A 100 8.36 -12.51 5.93
C GLY A 100 8.34 -11.00 6.20
N ARG A 101 8.43 -10.14 5.18
CA ARG A 101 8.46 -8.68 5.32
C ARG A 101 7.46 -8.00 4.39
N GLY A 102 6.55 -7.25 4.96
CA GLY A 102 5.54 -6.45 4.26
C GLY A 102 5.90 -4.98 4.17
N ASN A 103 4.87 -4.14 4.05
CA ASN A 103 4.95 -2.69 3.99
C ASN A 103 4.47 -2.07 5.31
N TYR A 104 4.84 -0.82 5.54
CA TYR A 104 4.26 0.00 6.60
C TYR A 104 3.04 0.75 6.08
N TRP A 105 1.97 0.77 6.87
CA TRP A 105 0.71 1.43 6.55
C TRP A 105 0.30 2.31 7.73
N SER A 106 0.17 3.62 7.54
CA SER A 106 -0.12 4.53 8.67
C SER A 106 -1.53 4.34 9.28
N ASP A 107 -2.42 3.65 8.56
CA ASP A 107 -3.77 3.28 8.98
C ASP A 107 -3.88 1.83 9.45
N TYR A 108 -2.77 1.09 9.56
CA TYR A 108 -2.76 -0.23 10.15
C TYR A 108 -2.99 -0.14 11.67
N LEU A 109 -4.07 -0.77 12.14
CA LEU A 109 -4.48 -0.78 13.54
C LEU A 109 -4.21 -2.11 14.25
N GLY A 110 -3.40 -2.99 13.64
CA GLY A 110 -3.03 -4.26 14.26
C GLY A 110 -2.05 -4.08 15.41
N PHE A 111 -1.74 -5.20 16.05
CA PHE A 111 -0.85 -5.26 17.20
C PHE A 111 0.33 -6.19 16.88
N ASP A 112 1.39 -6.00 17.62
CA ASP A 112 2.61 -6.81 17.61
C ASP A 112 2.86 -7.24 19.06
N LEU A 113 2.36 -8.43 19.41
CA LEU A 113 2.38 -8.94 20.77
C LEU A 113 3.72 -9.60 21.13
N ASP A 114 4.40 -10.20 20.16
CA ASP A 114 5.69 -10.86 20.35
C ASP A 114 6.89 -9.91 20.16
N ARG A 115 6.63 -8.69 19.69
CA ARG A 115 7.57 -7.56 19.56
C ARG A 115 8.65 -7.79 18.51
N ASP A 116 8.32 -8.51 17.43
CA ASP A 116 9.25 -8.74 16.33
C ASP A 116 9.28 -7.57 15.31
N GLY A 117 8.40 -6.58 15.46
CA GLY A 117 8.27 -5.42 14.58
C GLY A 117 7.36 -5.64 13.37
N ILE A 118 6.69 -6.80 13.30
CA ILE A 118 5.68 -7.17 12.31
C ILE A 118 4.33 -7.28 13.02
N GLY A 119 3.26 -6.87 12.35
CA GLY A 119 1.91 -7.00 12.90
C GLY A 119 1.41 -8.44 12.85
N ASP A 120 0.79 -8.90 13.94
CA ASP A 120 0.22 -10.26 14.10
C ASP A 120 -0.97 -10.53 13.17
N GLN A 121 -1.47 -9.50 12.47
CA GLN A 121 -2.68 -9.56 11.66
C GLN A 121 -2.40 -9.05 10.25
N PRO A 122 -2.75 -9.81 9.19
CA PRO A 122 -2.58 -9.33 7.83
C PRO A 122 -3.38 -8.06 7.55
N TYR A 123 -2.79 -7.13 6.82
CA TYR A 123 -3.45 -5.91 6.34
C TYR A 123 -4.04 -6.11 4.95
N ARG A 124 -5.21 -5.52 4.67
CA ARG A 124 -5.96 -5.67 3.41
C ARG A 124 -6.52 -4.31 2.97
N PRO A 125 -5.82 -3.50 2.17
CA PRO A 125 -6.18 -2.10 1.89
C PRO A 125 -7.38 -1.87 0.94
N ASN A 126 -8.10 -2.92 0.54
CA ASN A 126 -9.18 -2.86 -0.47
C ASN A 126 -10.36 -3.77 -0.12
N ASP A 127 -10.57 -4.06 1.16
CA ASP A 127 -11.63 -4.97 1.58
C ASP A 127 -13.03 -4.29 1.48
N LEU A 128 -14.12 -5.08 1.47
CA LEU A 128 -15.50 -4.52 1.42
C LEU A 128 -15.78 -3.64 2.65
N VAL A 129 -15.18 -3.96 3.80
CA VAL A 129 -15.27 -3.12 5.00
C VAL A 129 -14.61 -1.76 4.75
N ASP A 130 -13.49 -1.74 4.03
CA ASP A 130 -12.89 -0.47 3.63
C ASP A 130 -13.84 0.28 2.72
N GLN A 131 -14.46 -0.38 1.72
CA GLN A 131 -15.48 0.25 0.87
C GLN A 131 -16.66 0.84 1.66
N ILE A 132 -17.04 0.22 2.77
CA ILE A 132 -18.05 0.75 3.69
C ILE A 132 -17.52 1.99 4.40
N PHE A 133 -16.29 1.97 4.92
CA PHE A 133 -15.67 3.14 5.55
C PHE A 133 -15.45 4.29 4.57
N TRP A 134 -15.21 3.98 3.30
CA TRP A 134 -15.16 4.94 2.20
C TRP A 134 -16.49 5.62 1.96
N ARG A 135 -17.56 4.83 1.84
CA ARG A 135 -18.91 5.34 1.60
C ARG A 135 -19.45 6.08 2.83
N TYR A 136 -19.09 5.62 4.03
CA TYR A 136 -19.63 6.07 5.31
C TYR A 136 -18.50 6.22 6.35
N PRO A 137 -17.77 7.36 6.36
CA PRO A 137 -16.65 7.57 7.29
C PRO A 137 -17.02 7.41 8.78
N LEU A 138 -18.26 7.75 9.16
CA LEU A 138 -18.77 7.56 10.52
C LEU A 138 -18.87 6.09 10.95
N ALA A 139 -18.87 5.14 9.99
CA ALA A 139 -18.87 3.71 10.31
C ALA A 139 -17.58 3.25 11.01
N LYS A 140 -16.49 4.06 10.98
CA LYS A 140 -15.30 3.83 11.82
C LYS A 140 -15.62 3.77 13.31
N LEU A 141 -16.69 4.42 13.78
CA LEU A 141 -17.17 4.34 15.17
C LEU A 141 -17.64 2.93 15.54
N LEU A 142 -18.03 2.12 14.55
CA LEU A 142 -18.54 0.77 14.72
C LEU A 142 -17.45 -0.29 14.57
N PHE A 143 -16.16 0.10 14.56
CA PHE A 143 -15.04 -0.81 14.33
C PHE A 143 -15.03 -2.00 15.29
N ASN A 144 -15.35 -1.74 16.56
CA ASN A 144 -15.44 -2.76 17.62
C ASN A 144 -16.87 -3.31 17.82
N SER A 145 -17.78 -3.05 16.88
CA SER A 145 -19.16 -3.53 17.01
C SER A 145 -19.26 -5.01 16.62
N PRO A 146 -20.12 -5.80 17.30
CA PRO A 146 -20.35 -7.21 16.95
C PRO A 146 -20.76 -7.42 15.49
N ALA A 147 -21.50 -6.47 14.91
CA ALA A 147 -21.93 -6.52 13.51
C ALA A 147 -20.73 -6.47 12.55
N LEU A 148 -19.74 -5.60 12.81
CA LEU A 148 -18.55 -5.52 11.97
C LEU A 148 -17.64 -6.74 12.16
N HIS A 149 -17.54 -7.26 13.39
CA HIS A 149 -16.82 -8.50 13.65
C HIS A 149 -17.42 -9.70 12.89
N LEU A 150 -18.74 -9.82 12.87
CA LEU A 150 -19.44 -10.87 12.13
C LEU A 150 -19.20 -10.74 10.61
N LEU A 151 -19.27 -9.51 10.09
CA LEU A 151 -18.98 -9.25 8.67
C LEU A 151 -17.55 -9.67 8.31
N ARG A 152 -16.55 -9.23 9.07
CA ARG A 152 -15.14 -9.61 8.87
C ARG A 152 -14.92 -11.11 8.98
N TRP A 153 -15.59 -11.77 9.93
CA TRP A 153 -15.53 -13.23 10.04
C TRP A 153 -16.10 -13.90 8.78
N ALA A 154 -17.28 -13.48 8.31
CA ALA A 154 -17.90 -14.04 7.11
C ALA A 154 -17.00 -13.85 5.88
N GLN A 155 -16.33 -12.71 5.73
CA GLN A 155 -15.40 -12.47 4.61
C GLN A 155 -14.18 -13.40 4.64
N ARG A 156 -13.66 -13.69 5.85
CA ARG A 156 -12.55 -14.65 6.01
C ARG A 156 -12.98 -16.08 5.71
N GLU A 157 -14.17 -16.49 6.13
CA GLU A 157 -14.68 -17.85 5.92
C GLU A 157 -15.20 -18.07 4.50
N PHE A 158 -15.63 -17.01 3.80
CA PHE A 158 -16.14 -17.09 2.43
C PHE A 158 -15.34 -16.20 1.44
N PRO A 159 -14.03 -16.45 1.21
CA PRO A 159 -13.21 -15.64 0.30
C PRO A 159 -13.73 -15.64 -1.15
N GLY A 160 -14.49 -16.66 -1.56
CA GLY A 160 -15.07 -16.76 -2.90
C GLY A 160 -16.10 -15.67 -3.25
N LEU A 161 -16.55 -14.86 -2.29
CA LEU A 161 -17.44 -13.72 -2.51
C LEU A 161 -16.70 -12.45 -2.94
N HIS A 162 -15.37 -12.41 -2.80
CA HIS A 162 -14.54 -11.28 -3.20
C HIS A 162 -13.93 -11.54 -4.58
N PRO A 163 -14.07 -10.60 -5.54
CA PRO A 163 -13.52 -10.80 -6.86
C PRO A 163 -11.99 -10.84 -6.86
N GLY A 164 -11.29 -10.41 -5.81
CA GLY A 164 -9.82 -10.37 -5.69
C GLY A 164 -9.42 -9.37 -4.59
N GLY A 165 -8.13 -9.07 -4.44
CA GLY A 165 -7.68 -8.09 -3.46
C GLY A 165 -6.18 -8.08 -3.21
N VAL A 166 -5.73 -7.07 -2.49
CA VAL A 166 -4.36 -6.98 -1.97
C VAL A 166 -4.36 -7.44 -0.51
N THR A 167 -3.42 -8.30 -0.16
CA THR A 167 -3.12 -8.67 1.22
C THR A 167 -1.64 -8.42 1.47
N ASP A 168 -1.33 -7.85 2.62
CA ASP A 168 0.01 -7.80 3.18
C ASP A 168 0.01 -8.68 4.43
N SER A 169 0.67 -9.82 4.32
CA SER A 169 0.70 -10.82 5.40
C SER A 169 1.67 -10.48 6.53
N PHE A 170 2.59 -9.52 6.33
CA PHE A 170 3.64 -9.18 7.30
C PHE A 170 3.78 -7.64 7.43
N PRO A 171 2.69 -6.92 7.78
CA PRO A 171 2.71 -5.47 7.84
C PRO A 171 3.75 -5.00 8.87
N LEU A 172 4.53 -3.98 8.52
CA LEU A 172 5.55 -3.43 9.40
C LEU A 172 4.90 -2.55 10.47
N MET A 173 5.35 -2.65 11.71
CA MET A 173 4.89 -1.80 12.82
C MET A 173 5.54 -0.41 12.82
N ARG A 174 6.63 -0.23 12.07
CA ARG A 174 7.34 1.05 11.93
C ARG A 174 7.69 1.30 10.47
N PRO A 175 7.68 2.57 10.02
CA PRO A 175 8.08 2.88 8.67
C PRO A 175 9.57 2.57 8.46
N PRO A 176 9.98 2.19 7.24
CA PRO A 176 11.40 2.19 6.86
C PRO A 176 12.00 3.59 6.99
N ALA A 177 13.33 3.70 6.95
CA ALA A 177 14.00 4.99 6.95
C ALA A 177 13.52 5.86 5.77
N ILE A 178 13.37 7.17 6.01
CA ILE A 178 12.99 8.13 4.96
C ILE A 178 14.09 8.11 3.88
N PRO A 179 13.76 7.79 2.61
CA PRO A 179 14.78 7.63 1.59
C PRO A 179 15.46 8.94 1.17
N VAL A 180 14.72 10.05 1.20
CA VAL A 180 15.21 11.38 0.83
C VAL A 180 14.81 12.39 1.93
N PRO A 181 15.68 12.63 2.94
CA PRO A 181 15.41 13.56 4.04
C PRO A 181 15.16 14.99 3.53
N ARG A 182 14.37 15.80 4.25
CA ARG A 182 14.34 17.25 3.94
C ARG A 182 15.70 17.86 4.29
N ALA A 183 16.07 18.93 3.59
CA ALA A 183 17.27 19.71 3.93
C ALA A 183 17.25 20.27 5.37
N ALA A 184 16.07 20.36 5.99
CA ALA A 184 15.90 20.76 7.39
C ALA A 184 16.15 19.61 8.39
N ASP A 185 15.98 18.35 7.96
CA ASP A 185 16.09 17.16 8.84
C ASP A 185 17.55 16.71 9.02
N THR A 186 18.47 17.18 8.18
CA THR A 186 19.91 16.84 8.22
C THR A 186 20.74 17.74 9.14
N LEU A 187 20.11 18.72 9.80
CA LEU A 187 20.78 19.67 10.70
C LEU A 187 20.56 19.37 12.20
N SER A 188 20.10 18.16 12.53
CA SER A 188 19.84 17.71 13.91
C SER A 188 20.88 16.70 14.39
#